data_AF-A0A6L4AER6-F1
#
_entry.id   AF-A0A6L4AER6-F1
#
_cell.length_a   1.000
_cell.length_b   1.000
_cell.length_c   1.000
_cell.angle_alpha   90.00
_cell.angle_beta   90.00
_cell.angle_gamma   90.00
#
_symmetry.space_group_name_H-M   'P 1'
#
loop_
_entity.id
_entity.type
_entity.pdbx_description
1 polymer ?
#
loop_
_entity_poly.entity_id
_entity_poly.type
_entity_poly.pdbx_seq_one_letter_code
_entity_poly.pdbx_strand_id
1 'polypeptide(L)'
;MTDTETQSLLNEQLLSAAQAFAEDASGLSDLLTRFVQDVERAMREPLDIFPVCHHSPASALHMVRRLQAQPPKVIYMELCEDMLPLIENLRDCKLPVALQAFAAESSTLPPDALPVMVVAPLTEASAEYQAIAYCLTHPETELVFVDRAVDYIFQWDDDWKRGLEQLEAEDETVERENAGLHGTAVGVTVGELVPTFDEFLHFLLRNSNTRYFAEWWDQYVERTIINADYATYKQVMVLVGSLLRHLGRRAEDVRVDLLRERYMWTRIKQHMHQH
;
A
#
# COMPACT_ATOMS: atom_id res chain seq x y z
N MET A 1 -26.88 4.96 12.72
CA MET A 1 -26.56 5.99 11.73
C MET A 1 -26.51 5.32 10.38
N THR A 2 -27.08 5.95 9.36
CA THR A 2 -26.93 5.51 7.97
C THR A 2 -25.59 6.02 7.41
N ASP A 3 -25.02 5.37 6.39
CA ASP A 3 -23.74 5.78 5.78
C ASP A 3 -23.73 7.26 5.35
N THR A 4 -24.90 7.75 4.91
CA THR A 4 -25.12 9.15 4.52
C THR A 4 -25.01 10.12 5.69
N GLU A 5 -25.47 9.74 6.89
CA GLU A 5 -25.38 10.58 8.09
C GLU A 5 -23.94 10.65 8.63
N THR A 6 -23.18 9.56 8.53
CA THR A 6 -21.76 9.54 8.92
C THR A 6 -20.93 10.45 8.01
N GLN A 7 -21.18 10.39 6.69
CA GLN A 7 -20.51 11.24 5.71
C GLN A 7 -20.82 12.73 5.91
N SER A 8 -22.07 13.09 6.23
CA SER A 8 -22.42 14.50 6.47
C SER A 8 -21.72 15.07 7.70
N LEU A 9 -21.57 14.28 8.77
CA LEU A 9 -20.90 14.71 9.99
C LEU A 9 -19.39 14.92 9.79
N LEU A 10 -18.72 14.04 9.04
CA LEU A 10 -17.30 14.21 8.71
C LEU A 10 -17.08 15.49 7.89
N ASN A 11 -17.94 15.73 6.91
CA ASN A 11 -17.88 16.94 6.08
C ASN A 11 -18.06 18.22 6.92
N GLU A 12 -19.03 18.24 7.83
CA GLU A 12 -19.27 19.38 8.73
C GLU A 12 -18.06 19.64 9.65
N GLN A 13 -17.45 18.60 10.20
CA GLN A 13 -16.26 18.73 11.05
C GLN A 13 -15.05 19.28 10.29
N LEU A 14 -14.78 18.77 9.08
CA LEU A 14 -13.68 19.24 8.25
C LEU A 14 -13.87 20.69 7.81
N LEU A 15 -15.10 21.08 7.46
CA LEU A 15 -15.44 22.47 7.11
C LEU A 15 -15.33 23.40 8.32
N SER A 16 -15.78 22.97 9.50
CA SER A 16 -15.63 23.73 10.74
C SER A 16 -14.16 23.91 11.12
N ALA A 17 -13.33 22.88 10.92
CA ALA A 17 -11.89 22.99 11.12
C ALA A 17 -11.27 24.00 10.13
N ALA A 18 -11.64 23.95 8.85
CA ALA A 18 -11.17 24.89 7.83
C ALA A 18 -11.44 26.35 8.20
N GLN A 19 -12.66 26.63 8.69
CA GLN A 19 -13.09 27.97 9.10
C GLN A 19 -12.32 28.51 10.31
N ALA A 20 -11.93 27.64 11.26
CA ALA A 20 -11.20 28.05 12.46
C ALA A 20 -9.77 28.53 12.18
N PHE A 21 -9.20 28.22 11.01
CA PHE A 21 -7.84 28.61 10.60
C PHE A 21 -7.80 29.84 9.67
N ALA A 22 -8.95 30.46 9.36
CA ALA A 22 -9.09 31.49 8.34
C ALA A 22 -8.78 32.92 8.80
N GLU A 23 -7.50 33.28 8.84
CA GLU A 23 -7.08 34.67 8.57
C GLU A 23 -6.38 34.81 7.20
N ASP A 24 -5.91 33.71 6.58
CA ASP A 24 -5.41 33.63 5.19
C ASP A 24 -5.55 32.20 4.60
N ALA A 25 -6.70 31.55 4.80
CA ALA A 25 -6.87 30.08 4.67
C ALA A 25 -7.48 29.56 3.35
N SER A 26 -7.33 30.26 2.22
CA SER A 26 -7.82 29.75 0.93
C SER A 26 -7.22 28.37 0.60
N GLY A 27 -5.90 28.22 0.72
CA GLY A 27 -5.20 26.97 0.45
C GLY A 27 -5.56 25.81 1.40
N LEU A 28 -5.83 26.10 2.69
CA LEU A 28 -6.25 25.07 3.65
C LEU A 28 -7.69 24.63 3.40
N SER A 29 -8.58 25.58 3.07
CA SER A 29 -9.96 25.28 2.68
C SER A 29 -9.99 24.40 1.42
N ASP A 30 -9.19 24.72 0.40
CA ASP A 30 -9.08 23.93 -0.82
C ASP A 30 -8.55 22.52 -0.54
N LEU A 31 -7.56 22.39 0.34
CA LEU A 31 -6.99 21.11 0.74
C LEU A 31 -8.01 20.23 1.50
N LEU A 32 -8.71 20.78 2.49
CA LEU A 32 -9.73 20.04 3.24
C LEU A 32 -10.91 19.64 2.35
N THR A 33 -11.31 20.52 1.43
CA THR A 33 -12.30 20.20 0.40
C THR A 33 -11.84 19.04 -0.48
N ARG A 34 -10.56 19.01 -0.85
CA ARG A 34 -9.99 17.92 -1.64
C ARG A 34 -10.02 16.59 -0.90
N PHE A 35 -9.74 16.58 0.40
CA PHE A 35 -9.81 15.36 1.21
C PHE A 35 -11.23 14.80 1.28
N VAL A 36 -12.22 15.67 1.45
CA VAL A 36 -13.64 15.29 1.37
C VAL A 36 -13.94 14.67 0.01
N GLN A 37 -13.58 15.35 -1.09
CA GLN A 37 -13.83 14.88 -2.44
C GLN A 37 -13.21 13.50 -2.72
N ASP A 38 -12.00 13.24 -2.22
CA ASP A 38 -11.33 11.95 -2.35
C ASP A 38 -12.08 10.84 -1.60
N VAL A 39 -12.54 11.12 -0.36
CA VAL A 39 -13.40 10.19 0.39
C VAL A 39 -14.70 9.94 -0.36
N GLU A 40 -15.40 10.98 -0.82
CA GLU A 40 -16.66 10.79 -1.52
C GLU A 40 -16.49 9.99 -2.82
N ARG A 41 -15.40 10.24 -3.55
CA ARG A 41 -15.09 9.49 -4.78
C ARG A 41 -14.85 8.02 -4.45
N ALA A 42 -14.07 7.72 -3.43
CA ALA A 42 -13.79 6.34 -3.02
C ALA A 42 -15.04 5.61 -2.49
N MET A 43 -15.97 6.31 -1.82
CA MET A 43 -17.23 5.72 -1.37
C MET A 43 -18.23 5.45 -2.51
N ARG A 44 -18.12 6.19 -3.62
CA ARG A 44 -18.98 6.00 -4.81
C ARG A 44 -18.46 4.95 -5.78
N GLU A 45 -17.23 4.45 -5.59
CA GLU A 45 -16.63 3.47 -6.49
C GLU A 45 -17.43 2.15 -6.45
N PRO A 46 -17.93 1.65 -7.60
CA PRO A 46 -18.67 0.40 -7.64
C PRO A 46 -17.82 -0.82 -7.29
N LEU A 47 -16.52 -0.79 -7.63
CA LEU A 47 -15.57 -1.79 -7.17
C LEU A 47 -15.28 -1.56 -5.68
N ASP A 48 -15.40 -2.60 -4.86
CA ASP A 48 -15.10 -2.47 -3.44
C ASP A 48 -13.58 -2.40 -3.22
N ILE A 49 -13.07 -1.17 -3.21
CA ILE A 49 -11.68 -0.88 -2.82
C ILE A 49 -11.57 -1.02 -1.30
N PHE A 50 -10.91 -2.08 -0.84
CA PHE A 50 -10.57 -2.28 0.56
C PHE A 50 -9.20 -1.62 0.85
N PRO A 51 -9.14 -0.51 1.62
CA PRO A 51 -7.87 0.13 1.92
C PRO A 51 -7.07 -0.69 2.92
N VAL A 52 -5.74 -0.72 2.80
CA VAL A 52 -4.87 -1.54 3.64
C VAL A 52 -3.70 -0.72 4.17
N CYS A 53 -3.35 -0.95 5.45
CA CYS A 53 -2.01 -0.72 5.96
C CYS A 53 -1.38 -2.10 6.21
N HIS A 54 -0.18 -2.35 5.67
CA HIS A 54 0.51 -3.60 5.88
C HIS A 54 0.71 -3.85 7.38
N HIS A 55 0.47 -5.09 7.81
CA HIS A 55 0.60 -5.53 9.20
C HIS A 55 -0.27 -4.77 10.22
N SER A 56 -1.37 -4.13 9.78
CA SER A 56 -2.38 -3.49 10.65
C SER A 56 -3.40 -4.51 11.18
N PRO A 57 -3.44 -4.78 12.51
CA PRO A 57 -4.48 -5.61 13.11
C PRO A 57 -5.91 -5.20 12.76
N ALA A 58 -6.18 -3.90 12.67
CA ALA A 58 -7.46 -3.36 12.26
C ALA A 58 -7.77 -3.73 10.81
N SER A 59 -6.82 -3.56 9.90
CA SER A 59 -7.01 -3.94 8.49
C SER A 59 -7.26 -5.43 8.34
N ALA A 60 -6.52 -6.28 9.07
CA ALA A 60 -6.76 -7.72 9.11
C ALA A 60 -8.16 -8.08 9.64
N LEU A 61 -8.57 -7.49 10.77
CA LEU A 61 -9.87 -7.75 11.37
C LEU A 61 -11.02 -7.30 10.47
N HIS A 62 -10.91 -6.13 9.85
CA HIS A 62 -11.90 -5.61 8.92
C HIS A 62 -11.95 -6.44 7.64
N MET A 63 -10.82 -6.96 7.15
CA MET A 63 -10.79 -7.86 5.99
C MET A 63 -11.61 -9.13 6.27
N VAL A 64 -11.36 -9.78 7.42
CA VAL A 64 -12.12 -10.97 7.82
C VAL A 64 -13.62 -10.68 7.93
N ARG A 65 -13.99 -9.59 8.62
CA ARG A 65 -15.40 -9.18 8.75
C ARG A 65 -16.03 -8.90 7.39
N ARG A 66 -15.29 -8.26 6.50
CA ARG A 66 -15.77 -7.88 5.17
C ARG A 66 -16.04 -9.10 4.30
N LEU A 67 -15.09 -10.04 4.24
CA LEU A 67 -15.22 -11.29 3.49
C LEU A 67 -16.36 -12.17 4.02
N GLN A 68 -16.59 -12.19 5.34
CA GLN A 68 -17.73 -12.88 5.94
C GLN A 68 -19.07 -12.23 5.59
N ALA A 69 -19.14 -10.90 5.62
CA ALA A 69 -20.37 -10.16 5.35
C ALA A 69 -20.72 -10.11 3.86
N GLN A 70 -19.70 -10.08 2.99
CA GLN A 70 -19.87 -10.00 1.54
C GLN A 70 -18.76 -10.81 0.83
N PRO A 71 -18.96 -12.12 0.67
CA PRO A 71 -18.07 -12.99 -0.10
C PRO A 71 -17.88 -12.49 -1.55
N PRO A 72 -16.66 -12.15 -1.98
CA PRO A 72 -16.39 -11.74 -3.35
C PRO A 72 -16.26 -12.96 -4.26
N LYS A 73 -16.43 -12.75 -5.58
CA LYS A 73 -16.07 -13.77 -6.58
C LYS A 73 -14.59 -13.76 -6.93
N VAL A 74 -13.98 -12.58 -6.88
CA VAL A 74 -12.58 -12.36 -7.24
C VAL A 74 -12.00 -11.34 -6.27
N ILE A 75 -10.79 -11.59 -5.77
CA ILE A 75 -9.97 -10.66 -5.00
C ILE A 75 -8.78 -10.25 -5.87
N TYR A 76 -8.73 -8.98 -6.24
CA TYR A 76 -7.54 -8.38 -6.85
C TYR A 76 -6.65 -7.81 -5.76
N MET A 77 -5.43 -8.32 -5.66
CA MET A 77 -4.50 -8.00 -4.57
C MET A 77 -3.24 -7.33 -5.10
N GLU A 78 -2.84 -6.24 -4.45
CA GLU A 78 -1.59 -5.52 -4.67
C GLU A 78 -0.40 -6.34 -4.14
N LEU A 79 -0.09 -7.44 -4.84
CA LEU A 79 1.12 -8.24 -4.65
C LEU A 79 1.75 -8.54 -6.01
N CYS A 80 3.07 -8.81 -6.00
CA CYS A 80 3.84 -9.18 -7.18
C CYS A 80 3.26 -10.47 -7.80
N GLU A 81 2.97 -10.45 -9.10
CA GLU A 81 2.30 -11.57 -9.78
C GLU A 81 3.11 -12.88 -9.74
N ASP A 82 4.45 -12.80 -9.69
CA ASP A 82 5.34 -13.96 -9.57
C ASP A 82 5.22 -14.70 -8.23
N MET A 83 4.58 -14.10 -7.23
CA MET A 83 4.34 -14.75 -5.94
C MET A 83 3.09 -15.62 -5.93
N LEU A 84 2.19 -15.51 -6.92
CA LEU A 84 0.93 -16.25 -6.95
C LEU A 84 1.12 -17.78 -6.88
N PRO A 85 2.10 -18.39 -7.58
CA PRO A 85 2.34 -19.84 -7.48
C PRO A 85 2.76 -20.31 -6.08
N LEU A 86 3.20 -19.40 -5.20
CA LEU A 86 3.67 -19.74 -3.85
C LEU A 86 2.53 -19.90 -2.84
N ILE A 87 1.31 -19.46 -3.19
CA ILE A 87 0.22 -19.28 -2.23
C ILE A 87 -0.29 -20.59 -1.63
N GLU A 88 -0.35 -21.68 -2.41
CA GLU A 88 -0.74 -22.98 -1.88
C GLU A 88 0.23 -23.51 -0.81
N ASN A 89 1.51 -23.15 -0.89
CA ASN A 89 2.53 -23.58 0.08
C ASN A 89 2.33 -22.93 1.47
N LEU A 90 1.53 -21.86 1.57
CA LEU A 90 1.24 -21.22 2.86
C LEU A 90 0.48 -22.14 3.82
N ARG A 91 -0.23 -23.17 3.32
CA ARG A 91 -0.91 -24.18 4.15
C ARG A 91 0.05 -24.93 5.06
N ASP A 92 1.30 -25.08 4.63
CA ASP A 92 2.34 -25.83 5.33
C ASP A 92 3.25 -24.92 6.17
N CYS A 93 2.97 -23.62 6.19
CA CYS A 93 3.78 -22.62 6.85
C CYS A 93 3.21 -22.24 8.23
N LYS A 94 4.11 -21.86 9.15
CA LYS A 94 3.76 -21.19 10.41
C LYS A 94 4.14 -19.73 10.31
N LEU A 95 3.21 -18.84 10.63
CA LEU A 95 3.44 -17.40 10.63
C LEU A 95 4.36 -16.95 11.80
N PRO A 96 5.10 -15.84 11.63
CA PRO A 96 5.21 -15.00 10.43
C PRO A 96 6.01 -15.67 9.31
N VAL A 97 5.65 -15.38 8.06
CA VAL A 97 6.32 -15.91 6.86
C VAL A 97 6.60 -14.76 5.88
N ALA A 98 7.50 -14.96 4.92
CA ALA A 98 7.65 -14.03 3.82
C ALA A 98 7.59 -14.79 2.49
N LEU A 99 6.80 -14.28 1.56
CA LEU A 99 6.84 -14.73 0.17
C LEU A 99 8.05 -14.08 -0.49
N GLN A 100 8.77 -14.85 -1.30
CA GLN A 100 9.95 -14.37 -2.01
C GLN A 100 9.87 -14.79 -3.47
N ALA A 101 9.99 -13.82 -4.36
CA ALA A 101 10.12 -14.03 -5.80
C ALA A 101 11.44 -13.40 -6.27
N PHE A 102 12.06 -13.98 -7.30
CA PHE A 102 13.32 -13.48 -7.85
C PHE A 102 13.30 -13.55 -9.39
N ALA A 103 14.03 -12.63 -10.01
CA ALA A 103 14.29 -12.65 -11.45
C ALA A 103 15.81 -12.65 -11.68
N ALA A 104 16.30 -13.73 -12.29
CA ALA A 104 17.70 -13.87 -12.68
C ALA A 104 18.00 -13.31 -14.08
N GLU A 105 16.95 -13.13 -14.88
CA GLU A 105 17.00 -12.55 -16.22
C GLU A 105 15.95 -11.45 -16.30
N SER A 106 16.23 -10.39 -17.08
CA SER A 106 15.32 -9.28 -17.30
C SER A 106 15.55 -8.68 -18.68
N SER A 107 14.47 -8.22 -19.31
CA SER A 107 14.53 -7.44 -20.56
C SER A 107 14.56 -5.93 -20.33
N THR A 108 14.37 -5.49 -19.09
CA THR A 108 14.21 -4.09 -18.67
C THR A 108 15.32 -3.61 -17.76
N LEU A 109 15.97 -4.52 -17.04
CA LEU A 109 17.07 -4.23 -16.12
C LEU A 109 18.43 -4.57 -16.77
N PRO A 110 19.49 -3.79 -16.47
CA PRO A 110 20.83 -4.13 -16.93
C PRO A 110 21.33 -5.43 -16.27
N PRO A 111 22.17 -6.23 -16.97
CA PRO A 111 22.69 -7.49 -16.42
C PRO A 111 23.40 -7.35 -15.07
N ASP A 112 24.09 -6.23 -14.85
CA ASP A 112 24.87 -5.98 -13.62
C ASP A 112 23.98 -5.69 -12.40
N ALA A 113 22.68 -5.43 -12.61
CA ALA A 113 21.70 -5.28 -11.53
C ALA A 113 21.00 -6.60 -11.13
N LEU A 114 21.32 -7.71 -11.80
CA LEU A 114 20.68 -9.01 -11.60
C LEU A 114 21.53 -9.94 -10.70
N PRO A 115 20.90 -10.88 -9.96
CA PRO A 115 19.46 -11.09 -9.86
C PRO A 115 18.79 -10.08 -8.92
N VAL A 116 17.54 -9.74 -9.22
CA VAL A 116 16.68 -8.95 -8.32
C VAL A 116 15.68 -9.85 -7.59
N MET A 117 15.25 -9.42 -6.41
CA MET A 117 14.27 -10.13 -5.61
C MET A 117 13.28 -9.20 -4.93
N VAL A 118 12.05 -9.68 -4.76
CA VAL A 118 10.97 -9.00 -4.02
C VAL A 118 10.55 -9.90 -2.87
N VAL A 119 10.32 -9.29 -1.72
CA VAL A 119 9.89 -9.97 -0.50
C VAL A 119 8.60 -9.35 -0.01
N ALA A 120 7.59 -10.19 0.27
CA ALA A 120 6.33 -9.77 0.86
C ALA A 120 6.14 -10.48 2.20
N PRO A 121 6.47 -9.82 3.33
CA PRO A 121 6.20 -10.35 4.65
C PRO A 121 4.69 -10.51 4.89
N LEU A 122 4.30 -11.60 5.54
CA LEU A 122 2.92 -11.89 5.91
C LEU A 122 2.85 -12.27 7.39
N THR A 123 1.85 -11.72 8.08
CA THR A 123 1.58 -11.97 9.49
C THR A 123 0.09 -12.22 9.69
N GLU A 124 -0.30 -12.77 10.84
CA GLU A 124 -1.72 -12.97 11.17
C GLU A 124 -2.47 -11.63 11.22
N ALA A 125 -1.75 -10.54 11.47
CA ALA A 125 -2.24 -9.17 11.50
C ALA A 125 -2.17 -8.46 10.14
N SER A 126 -2.03 -9.17 9.02
CA SER A 126 -2.03 -8.56 7.68
C SER A 126 -3.34 -8.86 6.93
N ALA A 127 -3.93 -7.84 6.30
CA ALA A 127 -5.17 -8.00 5.54
C ALA A 127 -4.96 -8.90 4.32
N GLU A 128 -3.77 -8.85 3.73
CA GLU A 128 -3.33 -9.68 2.62
C GLU A 128 -3.38 -11.16 3.01
N TYR A 129 -2.82 -11.52 4.18
CA TYR A 129 -2.86 -12.89 4.65
C TYR A 129 -4.29 -13.36 4.90
N GLN A 130 -5.15 -12.50 5.50
CA GLN A 130 -6.54 -12.87 5.74
C GLN A 130 -7.31 -13.11 4.43
N ALA A 131 -7.07 -12.30 3.40
CA ALA A 131 -7.67 -12.49 2.07
C ALA A 131 -7.12 -13.74 1.36
N ILE A 132 -5.81 -14.01 1.46
CA ILE A 132 -5.20 -15.25 0.94
C ILE A 132 -5.78 -16.48 1.64
N ALA A 133 -5.82 -16.49 2.97
CA ALA A 133 -6.35 -17.60 3.76
C ALA A 133 -7.84 -17.86 3.47
N TYR A 134 -8.61 -16.78 3.20
CA TYR A 134 -9.98 -16.90 2.75
C TYR A 134 -10.07 -17.64 1.41
N CYS A 135 -9.30 -17.25 0.39
CA CYS A 135 -9.32 -17.91 -0.93
C CYS A 135 -8.87 -19.38 -0.85
N LEU A 136 -7.86 -19.68 -0.02
CA LEU A 136 -7.43 -21.07 0.22
C LEU A 136 -8.51 -21.96 0.84
N THR A 137 -9.52 -21.38 1.49
CA THR A 137 -10.64 -22.10 2.11
C THR A 137 -11.96 -21.97 1.34
N HIS A 138 -12.01 -21.09 0.33
CA HIS A 138 -13.17 -20.77 -0.50
C HIS A 138 -12.75 -20.82 -1.98
N PRO A 139 -12.59 -22.01 -2.57
CA PRO A 139 -12.06 -22.17 -3.93
C PRO A 139 -12.93 -21.55 -5.03
N GLU A 140 -14.16 -21.15 -4.72
CA GLU A 140 -15.04 -20.36 -5.58
C GLU A 140 -14.63 -18.88 -5.68
N THR A 141 -13.77 -18.41 -4.77
CA THR A 141 -13.22 -17.05 -4.79
C THR A 141 -11.84 -17.09 -5.44
N GLU A 142 -11.71 -16.43 -6.59
CA GLU A 142 -10.45 -16.33 -7.30
C GLU A 142 -9.53 -15.29 -6.66
N LEU A 143 -8.23 -15.61 -6.56
CA LEU A 143 -7.20 -14.67 -6.12
C LEU A 143 -6.33 -14.27 -7.31
N VAL A 144 -6.24 -12.97 -7.57
CA VAL A 144 -5.45 -12.41 -8.67
C VAL A 144 -4.47 -11.38 -8.12
N PHE A 145 -3.18 -11.62 -8.33
CA PHE A 145 -2.13 -10.65 -8.03
C PHE A 145 -1.99 -9.68 -9.22
N VAL A 146 -2.11 -8.38 -8.95
CA VAL A 146 -2.24 -7.37 -10.02
C VAL A 146 -1.05 -6.43 -10.12
N ASP A 147 -0.06 -6.56 -9.24
CA ASP A 147 1.17 -5.78 -9.35
C ASP A 147 2.18 -6.46 -10.29
N ARG A 148 3.25 -5.73 -10.59
CA ARG A 148 4.26 -6.10 -11.59
C ARG A 148 5.03 -7.36 -11.20
N ALA A 149 5.45 -8.13 -12.20
CA ALA A 149 6.51 -9.12 -12.07
C ALA A 149 7.81 -8.50 -11.52
N VAL A 150 8.66 -9.34 -10.94
CA VAL A 150 9.87 -8.93 -10.21
C VAL A 150 10.80 -8.07 -11.09
N ASP A 151 10.96 -8.43 -12.35
CA ASP A 151 11.84 -7.72 -13.30
C ASP A 151 11.26 -6.38 -13.80
N TYR A 152 9.96 -6.12 -13.59
CA TYR A 152 9.32 -4.86 -13.91
C TYR A 152 9.05 -3.98 -12.69
N ILE A 153 9.21 -4.47 -11.46
CA ILE A 153 8.82 -3.72 -10.26
C ILE A 153 9.63 -2.42 -10.11
N PHE A 154 10.91 -2.46 -10.50
CA PHE A 154 11.91 -1.38 -10.42
C PHE A 154 11.91 -0.38 -11.59
N GLN A 155 11.11 -0.63 -12.63
CA GLN A 155 11.24 0.10 -13.89
C GLN A 155 11.01 1.62 -13.78
N TRP A 156 10.31 2.09 -12.73
CA TRP A 156 10.00 3.50 -12.48
C TRP A 156 10.66 4.06 -11.22
N ASP A 157 11.47 3.26 -10.55
CA ASP A 157 12.16 3.67 -9.33
C ASP A 157 13.49 4.33 -9.70
N ASP A 158 13.46 5.67 -9.80
CA ASP A 158 14.65 6.45 -10.14
C ASP A 158 15.65 6.50 -8.97
N ASP A 159 15.20 6.32 -7.72
CA ASP A 159 16.07 6.23 -6.54
C ASP A 159 16.83 4.91 -6.53
N TRP A 160 16.14 3.80 -6.82
CA TRP A 160 16.77 2.49 -7.03
C TRP A 160 17.82 2.53 -8.14
N LYS A 161 17.48 3.12 -9.30
CA LYS A 161 18.42 3.24 -10.42
C LYS A 161 19.65 4.06 -10.04
N ARG A 162 19.48 5.16 -9.30
CA ARG A 162 20.61 5.92 -8.76
C ARG A 162 21.44 5.10 -7.77
N GLY A 163 20.80 4.28 -6.94
CA GLY A 163 21.48 3.37 -6.01
C GLY A 163 22.37 2.37 -6.73
N LEU A 164 21.90 1.82 -7.86
CA LEU A 164 22.72 0.95 -8.73
C LEU A 164 23.95 1.70 -9.28
N GLU A 165 23.77 2.92 -9.80
CA GLU A 165 24.88 3.73 -10.34
C GLU A 165 25.94 4.08 -9.27
N GLN A 166 25.52 4.29 -8.03
CA GLN A 166 26.43 4.56 -6.90
C GLN A 166 27.19 3.31 -6.47
N LEU A 167 26.52 2.15 -6.42
CA LEU A 167 27.17 0.87 -6.13
C LEU A 167 28.21 0.53 -7.19
N GLU A 168 27.93 0.75 -8.48
CA GLU A 168 28.89 0.55 -9.58
C GLU A 168 30.15 1.43 -9.43
N ALA A 169 30.01 2.67 -8.92
CA ALA A 169 31.12 3.58 -8.71
C ALA A 169 31.99 3.21 -7.48
N GLU A 170 31.42 2.57 -6.47
CA GLU A 170 32.13 2.12 -5.27
C GLU A 170 32.81 0.75 -5.48
N ASP A 171 32.23 -0.09 -6.32
CA ASP A 171 32.68 -1.48 -6.60
C ASP A 171 33.85 -1.57 -7.61
N GLU A 172 34.40 -0.44 -8.07
CA GLU A 172 35.70 -0.41 -8.75
C GLU A 172 36.88 -0.80 -7.82
N THR A 173 36.63 -1.05 -6.52
CA THR A 173 37.69 -1.31 -5.52
C THR A 173 37.70 -2.70 -4.86
N VAL A 174 36.75 -3.63 -5.13
CA VAL A 174 36.76 -4.97 -4.50
C VAL A 174 36.44 -6.09 -5.52
N GLU A 175 37.22 -7.16 -5.47
CA GLU A 175 37.23 -8.27 -6.43
C GLU A 175 35.88 -9.01 -6.56
N ARG A 176 35.37 -9.07 -7.81
CA ARG A 176 34.10 -9.67 -8.26
C ARG A 176 33.99 -11.21 -8.24
N GLU A 177 34.75 -11.93 -7.41
CA GLU A 177 34.74 -13.42 -7.46
C GLU A 177 33.81 -14.13 -6.45
N ASN A 178 33.10 -13.40 -5.57
CA ASN A 178 32.14 -14.01 -4.62
C ASN A 178 30.69 -13.49 -4.71
N ALA A 179 30.36 -12.62 -5.67
CA ALA A 179 29.04 -11.99 -5.80
C ALA A 179 27.97 -12.85 -6.50
N GLY A 180 28.34 -14.00 -7.08
CA GLY A 180 27.44 -14.81 -7.94
C GLY A 180 26.33 -15.61 -7.25
N LEU A 181 26.21 -15.57 -5.91
CA LEU A 181 25.19 -16.33 -5.15
C LEU A 181 24.37 -15.49 -4.17
N HIS A 182 24.78 -14.24 -3.96
CA HIS A 182 24.08 -13.29 -3.12
C HIS A 182 23.87 -12.06 -3.99
N GLY A 183 22.93 -12.17 -4.94
CA GLY A 183 22.42 -10.98 -5.63
C GLY A 183 22.15 -9.91 -4.58
N THR A 184 22.51 -8.68 -4.90
CA THR A 184 22.28 -7.50 -4.06
C THR A 184 20.81 -7.51 -3.67
N ALA A 185 20.55 -8.05 -2.47
CA ALA A 185 19.22 -8.37 -1.98
C ALA A 185 18.58 -7.06 -1.54
N VAL A 186 18.20 -6.25 -2.50
CA VAL A 186 17.50 -5.02 -2.19
C VAL A 186 16.02 -5.40 -2.20
N GLY A 187 15.57 -5.83 -1.02
CA GLY A 187 14.19 -6.21 -0.79
C GLY A 187 13.29 -4.99 -0.82
N VAL A 188 12.50 -4.84 -1.88
CA VAL A 188 11.40 -3.87 -1.88
C VAL A 188 10.34 -4.37 -0.92
N THR A 189 10.10 -3.58 0.12
CA THR A 189 8.89 -3.72 0.94
C THR A 189 7.78 -3.00 0.19
N VAL A 190 6.83 -3.77 -0.34
CA VAL A 190 5.65 -3.21 -1.00
C VAL A 190 4.85 -2.36 0.01
N GLY A 191 4.48 -1.14 -0.41
CA GLY A 191 3.50 -0.27 0.25
C GLY A 191 3.91 0.37 1.57
N GLU A 192 5.18 0.76 1.74
CA GLU A 192 5.59 1.55 2.90
C GLU A 192 4.81 2.87 3.00
N LEU A 193 4.11 3.05 4.12
CA LEU A 193 3.23 4.20 4.37
C LEU A 193 3.93 5.38 5.04
N VAL A 194 5.22 5.24 5.37
CA VAL A 194 6.00 6.33 5.99
C VAL A 194 6.03 7.51 5.02
N PRO A 195 5.66 8.73 5.45
CA PRO A 195 5.77 9.92 4.63
C PRO A 195 7.21 10.11 4.13
N THR A 196 7.38 10.40 2.85
CA THR A 196 8.66 10.67 2.20
C THR A 196 9.01 12.16 2.16
N PHE A 197 8.07 13.03 2.55
CA PHE A 197 8.32 14.46 2.71
C PHE A 197 8.66 14.78 4.17
N ASP A 198 9.95 15.01 4.43
CA ASP A 198 10.51 15.13 5.78
C ASP A 198 9.89 16.26 6.61
N GLU A 199 9.62 17.42 6.00
CA GLU A 199 9.01 18.55 6.70
C GLU A 199 7.62 18.20 7.23
N PHE A 200 6.82 17.46 6.45
CA PHE A 200 5.52 16.99 6.89
C PHE A 200 5.67 15.94 7.99
N LEU A 201 6.58 14.97 7.83
CA LEU A 201 6.82 13.95 8.85
C LEU A 201 7.24 14.59 10.18
N HIS A 202 8.21 15.51 10.16
CA HIS A 202 8.65 16.24 11.35
C HIS A 202 7.53 17.06 11.97
N PHE A 203 6.72 17.74 11.16
CA PHE A 203 5.56 18.48 11.65
C PHE A 203 4.55 17.56 12.34
N LEU A 204 4.23 16.41 11.73
CA LEU A 204 3.28 15.44 12.25
C LEU A 204 3.74 14.88 13.60
N LEU A 205 4.99 14.41 13.67
CA LEU A 205 5.56 13.82 14.89
C LEU A 205 5.67 14.85 16.02
N ARG A 206 6.12 16.07 15.71
CA ARG A 206 6.25 17.16 16.69
C ARG A 206 4.90 17.55 17.29
N ASN A 207 3.85 17.71 16.48
CA ASN A 207 2.54 18.16 16.96
C ASN A 207 1.73 17.05 17.63
N SER A 208 2.02 15.78 17.32
CA SER A 208 1.43 14.63 18.01
C SER A 208 2.22 14.18 19.24
N ASN A 209 3.39 14.78 19.49
CA ASN A 209 4.30 14.38 20.57
C ASN A 209 4.70 12.89 20.50
N THR A 210 4.86 12.37 19.29
CA THR A 210 5.34 11.01 19.02
C THR A 210 6.76 11.05 18.45
N ARG A 211 7.53 9.97 18.61
CA ARG A 211 8.92 9.90 18.13
C ARG A 211 9.06 9.25 16.77
N TYR A 212 8.16 8.32 16.45
CA TYR A 212 8.23 7.50 15.23
C TYR A 212 6.86 7.46 14.55
N PHE A 213 6.85 7.36 13.22
CA PHE A 213 5.61 7.28 12.45
C PHE A 213 4.73 6.09 12.87
N ALA A 214 5.33 4.94 13.16
CA ALA A 214 4.60 3.78 13.65
C ALA A 214 3.87 4.03 14.98
N GLU A 215 4.45 4.85 15.87
CA GLU A 215 3.80 5.26 17.12
C GLU A 215 2.61 6.19 16.83
N TRP A 216 2.78 7.14 15.91
CA TRP A 216 1.70 8.00 15.46
C TRP A 216 0.55 7.19 14.85
N TRP A 217 0.87 6.24 13.97
CA TRP A 217 -0.11 5.36 13.34
C TRP A 217 -0.90 4.56 14.39
N ASP A 218 -0.19 3.90 15.34
CA ASP A 218 -0.84 3.11 16.40
C ASP A 218 -1.80 3.98 17.23
N GLN A 219 -1.32 5.15 17.68
CA GLN A 219 -2.08 6.00 18.59
C GLN A 219 -3.29 6.66 17.95
N TYR A 220 -3.13 7.18 16.73
CA TYR A 220 -4.13 8.07 16.12
C TYR A 220 -4.99 7.39 15.04
N VAL A 221 -4.48 6.34 14.40
CA VAL A 221 -5.19 5.66 13.30
C VAL A 221 -5.67 4.28 13.77
N GLU A 222 -4.75 3.38 14.11
CA GLU A 222 -5.02 1.96 14.36
C GLU A 222 -6.07 1.74 15.45
N ARG A 223 -5.85 2.35 16.63
CA ARG A 223 -6.77 2.25 17.78
C ARG A 223 -8.14 2.85 17.51
N THR A 224 -8.21 3.88 16.66
CA THR A 224 -9.45 4.56 16.31
C THR A 224 -10.33 3.67 15.44
N ILE A 225 -9.74 2.90 14.52
CA ILE A 225 -10.49 2.16 13.50
C ILE A 225 -10.71 0.68 13.82
N ILE A 226 -9.96 0.07 14.76
CA ILE A 226 -10.02 -1.38 15.04
C ILE A 226 -11.43 -1.89 15.40
N ASN A 227 -12.22 -1.09 16.12
CA ASN A 227 -13.58 -1.43 16.54
C ASN A 227 -14.67 -0.68 15.79
N ALA A 228 -14.31 0.10 14.77
CA ALA A 228 -15.27 0.81 13.93
C ALA A 228 -16.12 -0.17 13.10
N ASP A 229 -17.22 0.32 12.53
CA ASP A 229 -17.88 -0.38 11.42
C ASP A 229 -17.08 -0.23 10.11
N TYR A 230 -17.44 -1.03 9.10
CA TYR A 230 -16.70 -1.04 7.83
C TYR A 230 -16.75 0.29 7.08
N ALA A 231 -17.89 0.99 7.10
CA ALA A 231 -18.04 2.27 6.42
C ALA A 231 -17.09 3.32 7.03
N THR A 232 -17.09 3.41 8.35
CA THR A 232 -16.19 4.29 9.12
C THR A 232 -14.73 3.92 8.91
N TYR A 233 -14.38 2.63 8.98
CA TYR A 233 -13.03 2.14 8.67
C TYR A 233 -12.56 2.61 7.28
N LYS A 234 -13.40 2.39 6.26
CA LYS A 234 -13.08 2.74 4.87
C LYS A 234 -12.94 4.26 4.71
N GLN A 235 -13.83 5.05 5.29
CA GLN A 235 -13.76 6.51 5.25
C GLN A 235 -12.49 7.06 5.90
N VAL A 236 -12.15 6.58 7.11
CA VAL A 236 -10.95 7.02 7.83
C VAL A 236 -9.69 6.63 7.08
N MET A 237 -9.59 5.38 6.61
CA MET A 237 -8.42 4.93 5.86
C MET A 237 -8.23 5.70 4.54
N VAL A 238 -9.31 6.03 3.82
CA VAL A 238 -9.23 6.87 2.62
C VAL A 238 -8.82 8.31 2.98
N LEU A 239 -9.36 8.87 4.06
CA LEU A 239 -8.99 10.21 4.54
C LEU A 239 -7.50 10.29 4.89
N VAL A 240 -6.98 9.29 5.63
CA VAL A 240 -5.56 9.20 5.98
C VAL A 240 -4.71 9.00 4.72
N GLY A 241 -5.11 8.13 3.80
CA GLY A 241 -4.43 7.95 2.51
C GLY A 241 -4.38 9.24 1.67
N SER A 242 -5.47 10.01 1.67
CA SER A 242 -5.55 11.33 1.03
C SER A 242 -4.60 12.33 1.69
N LEU A 243 -4.60 12.42 3.02
CA LEU A 243 -3.66 13.25 3.78
C LEU A 243 -2.21 12.95 3.41
N LEU A 244 -1.82 11.67 3.45
CA LEU A 244 -0.47 11.23 3.13
C LEU A 244 -0.11 11.51 1.66
N ARG A 245 -1.03 11.29 0.73
CA ARG A 245 -0.79 11.54 -0.70
C ARG A 245 -0.56 13.02 -1.01
N HIS A 246 -1.34 13.92 -0.41
CA HIS A 246 -1.28 15.35 -0.74
C HIS A 246 -0.24 16.11 0.07
N LEU A 247 0.08 15.67 1.28
CA LEU A 247 1.01 16.38 2.17
C LEU A 247 2.25 15.58 2.55
N GLY A 248 2.17 14.26 2.58
CA GLY A 248 3.23 13.40 3.12
C GLY A 248 4.17 12.81 2.08
N ARG A 249 3.88 12.95 0.79
CA ARG A 249 4.69 12.34 -0.29
C ARG A 249 5.28 13.39 -1.22
N ARG A 250 6.50 13.14 -1.68
CA ARG A 250 7.16 13.96 -2.71
C ARG A 250 6.45 13.78 -4.05
N ALA A 251 6.55 14.77 -4.94
CA ALA A 251 5.84 14.76 -6.21
C ALA A 251 6.27 13.60 -7.12
N GLU A 252 7.54 13.22 -7.06
CA GLU A 252 8.13 12.08 -7.75
C GLU A 252 7.53 10.75 -7.29
N ASP A 253 7.34 10.56 -5.98
CA ASP A 253 6.77 9.34 -5.42
C ASP A 253 5.30 9.20 -5.85
N VAL A 254 4.53 10.30 -5.79
CA VAL A 254 3.14 10.34 -6.27
C VAL A 254 3.06 9.99 -7.76
N ARG A 255 4.01 10.44 -8.58
CA ARG A 255 4.05 10.09 -10.02
C ARG A 255 4.27 8.58 -10.22
N VAL A 256 5.17 7.96 -9.44
CA VAL A 256 5.43 6.52 -9.50
C VAL A 256 4.21 5.72 -9.02
N ASP A 257 3.58 6.14 -7.92
CA ASP A 257 2.35 5.54 -7.40
C ASP A 257 1.24 5.54 -8.46
N LEU A 258 1.02 6.68 -9.13
CA LEU A 258 0.02 6.80 -10.20
C LEU A 258 0.31 5.88 -11.40
N LEU A 259 1.58 5.65 -11.75
CA LEU A 259 1.94 4.69 -12.81
C LEU A 259 1.64 3.25 -12.38
N ARG A 260 1.95 2.91 -11.12
CA ARG A 260 1.64 1.61 -10.51
C ARG A 260 0.15 1.34 -10.45
N GLU A 261 -0.64 2.29 -9.97
CA GLU A 261 -2.10 2.22 -9.95
C GLU A 261 -2.68 2.02 -11.36
N ARG A 262 -2.17 2.73 -12.37
CA ARG A 262 -2.60 2.56 -13.76
C ARG A 262 -2.28 1.18 -14.31
N TYR A 263 -1.12 0.62 -13.96
CA TYR A 263 -0.76 -0.75 -14.31
C TYR A 263 -1.74 -1.74 -13.70
N MET A 264 -1.93 -1.69 -12.37
CA MET A 264 -2.84 -2.59 -11.66
C MET A 264 -4.26 -2.49 -12.20
N TRP A 265 -4.77 -1.28 -12.42
CA TRP A 265 -6.10 -1.07 -13.02
C TRP A 265 -6.21 -1.67 -14.43
N THR A 266 -5.13 -1.62 -15.21
CA THR A 266 -5.10 -2.24 -16.53
C THR A 266 -5.14 -3.76 -16.43
N ARG A 267 -4.41 -4.36 -15.48
CA ARG A 267 -4.43 -5.81 -15.22
C ARG A 267 -5.82 -6.28 -14.76
N ILE A 268 -6.45 -5.56 -13.84
CA ILE A 268 -7.83 -5.83 -13.40
C ILE A 268 -8.78 -5.84 -14.60
N LYS A 269 -8.76 -4.79 -15.43
CA LYS A 269 -9.63 -4.73 -16.62
C LYS A 269 -9.36 -5.85 -17.61
N GLN A 270 -8.09 -6.21 -17.84
CA GLN A 270 -7.74 -7.33 -18.74
C GLN A 270 -8.32 -8.64 -18.23
N HIS A 271 -8.17 -8.91 -16.93
CA HIS A 271 -8.72 -10.09 -16.28
C HIS A 271 -10.26 -10.15 -16.43
N MET A 272 -10.95 -9.04 -16.14
CA MET A 272 -12.41 -8.91 -16.29
C MET A 272 -12.93 -9.04 -17.73
N HIS A 273 -12.06 -8.87 -18.74
CA HIS A 273 -12.45 -9.11 -20.14
C HIS A 273 -12.31 -10.58 -20.55
N GLN A 274 -11.47 -11.33 -19.84
CA GLN A 274 -11.14 -12.72 -20.14
C GLN A 274 -12.03 -13.73 -19.39
N HIS A 275 -12.68 -13.29 -18.31
CA HIS A 275 -13.52 -14.10 -17.40
C HIS A 275 -14.84 -13.39 -17.11
#